data_AF-A0A7F5RK85-F1
#
_entry.id   AF-A0A7F5RK85-F1
#
_cell.length_a   1.000
_cell.length_b   1.000
_cell.length_c   1.000
_cell.angle_alpha   90.00
_cell.angle_beta   90.00
_cell.angle_gamma   90.00
#
_symmetry.space_group_name_H-M   'P 1'
#
loop_
_entity.id
_entity.type
_entity.pdbx_description
1 polymer ?
#
loop_
_entity_poly.entity_id
_entity_poly.type
_entity_poly.pdbx_seq_one_letter_code
_entity_poly.pdbx_strand_id
1 'polypeptide(L)'
;MDLGKSRRRNKNINRPEEMSSNPVTVRFVNVLVVCAVLLFAIELSDGSFTSRINKISVHLNKALDEALFLGNVSYTDLKVHSKFYSKTEFKPRGMADLYHVTQTFIGWVVNKDIYPEGFISVKNGELVMASPVEQWQNLLMHYAGVLIVVIILSLLAVFMPLCGFFFCCCRCCGNCGARSKPFDKKGDLCKKVVYALLLIVVGTLLIFGVVCAFVSNQYMQDGTNELTSNIRTGVNDTDTYIKATNNQINTLLNINYREFKSVLFDTLDRCSDIVLEQLSEYSNATALTEVVNIVNGLDNIKAKLTFMKTVTRELQVNASQLNDGLRAVKRDLLQTLMNCTQTIHQCNQLSNNVSRLSTEIDFNSLPDISSQLEELNRVLDANITSTVIKGQQAFESIRVEINNTISSHLPQVKASIEDAGAAISRGASNITKTLQDISNELHENTVQPLNRLEWYLKEFTPFRYYIGLGASAILLLVTLFVALGLICGICGKRPDAYSDDCCNKGAGSRFLMT
;
A
#
# COMPACT_ATOMS: atom_id res chain seq x y z
N MET A 1 -74.28 -24.94 -10.72
CA MET A 1 -73.68 -26.19 -11.21
C MET A 1 -73.63 -27.14 -10.04
N ASP A 2 -74.42 -28.20 -10.17
CA ASP A 2 -74.60 -29.29 -9.23
C ASP A 2 -73.32 -30.06 -8.91
N LEU A 3 -73.45 -30.85 -7.84
CA LEU A 3 -72.88 -32.17 -7.54
C LEU A 3 -72.05 -32.12 -6.25
N GLY A 4 -72.45 -32.71 -5.13
CA GLY A 4 -73.42 -33.77 -4.89
C GLY A 4 -72.72 -34.94 -4.20
N LYS A 5 -73.47 -35.57 -3.28
CA LYS A 5 -73.23 -36.89 -2.62
C LYS A 5 -72.18 -36.90 -1.50
N SER A 6 -72.31 -37.65 -0.40
CA SER A 6 -73.28 -38.64 0.08
C SER A 6 -72.73 -39.13 1.45
N ARG A 7 -73.42 -38.97 2.60
CA ARG A 7 -74.45 -39.85 3.20
C ARG A 7 -73.88 -40.87 4.23
N ARG A 8 -74.60 -40.98 5.36
CA ARG A 8 -74.66 -42.08 6.38
C ARG A 8 -73.62 -42.01 7.51
N ARG A 9 -73.90 -42.29 8.80
CA ARG A 9 -75.00 -42.90 9.58
C ARG A 9 -74.76 -42.43 11.05
N ASN A 10 -75.74 -41.83 11.73
CA ASN A 10 -76.67 -42.45 12.68
C ASN A 10 -76.04 -43.14 13.92
N LYS A 11 -76.33 -42.55 15.10
CA LYS A 11 -77.04 -43.11 16.26
C LYS A 11 -76.29 -43.05 17.61
N ASN A 12 -76.88 -42.23 18.49
CA ASN A 12 -76.77 -42.07 19.94
C ASN A 12 -76.31 -43.29 20.75
N ILE A 13 -75.71 -43.05 21.93
CA ILE A 13 -76.27 -43.38 23.26
C ILE A 13 -75.31 -42.97 24.43
N ASN A 14 -75.91 -42.36 25.47
CA ASN A 14 -75.53 -42.20 26.90
C ASN A 14 -74.74 -40.96 27.44
N ARG A 15 -75.49 -40.22 28.30
CA ARG A 15 -75.19 -39.22 29.37
C ARG A 15 -74.32 -39.80 30.52
N PRO A 16 -73.99 -39.04 31.61
CA PRO A 16 -73.81 -37.57 31.83
C PRO A 16 -72.51 -37.27 32.63
N GLU A 17 -72.08 -36.01 32.82
CA GLU A 17 -71.55 -35.49 34.10
C GLU A 17 -71.04 -34.03 34.03
N GLU A 18 -71.51 -33.28 35.04
CA GLU A 18 -71.02 -32.10 35.76
C GLU A 18 -70.05 -31.06 35.16
N MET A 19 -70.43 -29.79 35.42
CA MET A 19 -69.82 -28.56 34.98
C MET A 19 -68.58 -28.20 35.83
N SER A 20 -67.42 -28.24 35.17
CA SER A 20 -66.09 -27.89 35.67
C SER A 20 -65.89 -26.38 35.87
N SER A 21 -65.31 -26.02 37.03
CA SER A 21 -64.81 -24.67 37.33
C SER A 21 -63.49 -24.38 36.59
N ASN A 22 -63.54 -23.31 35.79
CA ASN A 22 -62.55 -22.74 34.85
C ASN A 22 -61.02 -22.93 35.12
N PRO A 23 -60.24 -23.39 34.10
CA PRO A 23 -58.78 -23.57 34.15
C PRO A 23 -57.94 -22.35 33.69
N VAL A 24 -58.53 -21.16 33.56
CA VAL A 24 -57.87 -19.99 32.93
C VAL A 24 -57.04 -19.16 33.93
N THR A 25 -57.44 -19.09 35.20
CA THR A 25 -56.76 -18.27 36.23
C THR A 25 -55.44 -18.88 36.73
N VAL A 26 -55.32 -20.21 36.76
CA VAL A 26 -54.10 -20.90 37.24
C VAL A 26 -52.94 -20.75 36.24
N ARG A 27 -53.23 -20.68 34.94
CA ARG A 27 -52.20 -20.53 33.90
C ARG A 27 -51.57 -19.14 33.88
N PHE A 28 -52.34 -18.10 34.18
CA PHE A 28 -51.84 -16.72 34.17
C PHE A 28 -50.89 -16.46 35.35
N VAL A 29 -51.22 -16.99 36.54
CA VAL A 29 -50.37 -16.86 37.74
C VAL A 29 -49.05 -17.63 37.55
N ASN A 30 -49.07 -18.83 36.97
CA ASN A 30 -47.84 -19.58 36.71
C ASN A 30 -46.93 -18.91 35.68
N VAL A 31 -47.48 -18.28 34.64
CA VAL A 31 -46.66 -17.52 33.67
C VAL A 31 -46.04 -16.29 34.33
N LEU A 32 -46.80 -15.58 35.19
CA LEU A 32 -46.30 -14.42 35.91
C LEU A 32 -45.21 -14.78 36.93
N VAL A 33 -45.35 -15.91 37.62
CA VAL A 33 -44.33 -16.43 38.55
C VAL A 33 -43.10 -16.91 37.80
N VAL A 34 -43.24 -17.58 36.65
CA VAL A 34 -42.10 -18.00 35.82
C VAL A 34 -41.38 -16.78 35.23
N CYS A 35 -42.11 -15.77 34.76
CA CYS A 35 -41.50 -14.51 34.30
C CYS A 35 -40.82 -13.76 35.45
N ALA A 36 -41.41 -13.73 36.65
CA ALA A 36 -40.79 -13.10 37.82
C ALA A 36 -39.53 -13.85 38.28
N VAL A 37 -39.54 -15.19 38.28
CA VAL A 37 -38.37 -16.02 38.61
C VAL A 37 -37.29 -15.89 37.53
N LEU A 38 -37.65 -15.80 36.25
CA LEU A 38 -36.69 -15.55 35.16
C LEU A 38 -36.11 -14.14 35.24
N LEU A 39 -36.92 -13.13 35.54
CA LEU A 39 -36.44 -11.74 35.71
C LEU A 39 -35.55 -11.59 36.94
N PHE A 40 -35.89 -12.25 38.06
CA PHE A 40 -35.08 -12.26 39.27
C PHE A 40 -33.78 -13.06 39.10
N ALA A 41 -33.80 -14.13 38.30
CA ALA A 41 -32.60 -14.87 37.90
C ALA A 41 -31.70 -14.06 36.93
N ILE A 42 -32.28 -13.18 36.11
CA ILE A 42 -31.54 -12.24 35.26
C ILE A 42 -30.94 -11.10 36.09
N GLU A 43 -31.62 -10.62 37.14
CA GLU A 43 -31.08 -9.62 38.08
C GLU A 43 -29.97 -10.18 39.00
N LEU A 44 -30.00 -11.48 39.33
CA LEU A 44 -28.92 -12.18 40.04
C LEU A 44 -27.78 -12.68 39.12
N SER A 45 -28.03 -12.78 37.81
CA SER A 45 -27.01 -13.05 36.79
C SER A 45 -26.27 -11.76 36.44
N ASP A 46 -25.45 -11.34 37.39
CA ASP A 46 -24.53 -10.21 37.33
C ASP A 46 -23.91 -10.00 35.92
N GLY A 47 -24.06 -8.79 35.36
CA GLY A 47 -23.38 -8.34 34.14
C GLY A 47 -21.84 -8.45 34.20
N SER A 48 -21.31 -8.82 35.37
CA SER A 48 -19.97 -9.33 35.63
C SER A 48 -19.53 -10.50 34.72
N PHE A 49 -20.40 -11.46 34.40
CA PHE A 49 -19.96 -12.64 33.60
C PHE A 49 -19.73 -12.28 32.13
N THR A 50 -20.66 -11.56 31.50
CA THR A 50 -20.51 -11.07 30.12
C THR A 50 -19.38 -10.05 30.01
N SER A 51 -19.18 -9.20 31.02
CA SER A 51 -18.04 -8.28 31.10
C SER A 51 -16.69 -9.01 31.18
N ARG A 52 -16.61 -10.11 31.96
CA ARG A 52 -15.41 -10.95 32.07
C ARG A 52 -15.12 -11.71 30.78
N ILE A 53 -16.13 -12.26 30.12
CA ILE A 53 -15.98 -12.92 28.81
C ILE A 53 -15.49 -11.93 27.75
N ASN A 54 -16.05 -10.72 27.71
CA ASN A 54 -15.57 -9.67 26.81
C ASN A 54 -14.12 -9.27 27.09
N LYS A 55 -13.72 -9.20 28.37
CA LYS A 55 -12.31 -8.96 28.73
C LYS A 55 -11.42 -10.09 28.21
N ILE A 56 -11.79 -11.36 28.42
CA ILE A 56 -11.03 -12.51 27.92
C ILE A 56 -10.90 -12.45 26.39
N SER A 57 -11.98 -12.16 25.67
CA SER A 57 -11.95 -12.03 24.20
C SER A 57 -11.06 -10.88 23.73
N VAL A 58 -11.12 -9.71 24.37
CA VAL A 58 -10.27 -8.56 24.03
C VAL A 58 -8.79 -8.86 24.30
N HIS A 59 -8.49 -9.50 25.44
CA HIS A 59 -7.12 -9.88 25.79
C HIS A 59 -6.56 -10.97 24.87
N LEU A 60 -7.38 -11.97 24.50
CA LEU A 60 -7.00 -13.01 23.55
C LEU A 60 -6.77 -12.44 22.14
N ASN A 61 -7.58 -11.46 21.72
CA ASN A 61 -7.34 -10.75 20.46
C ASN A 61 -6.04 -9.95 20.50
N LYS A 62 -5.74 -9.29 21.62
CA LYS A 62 -4.48 -8.55 21.79
C LYS A 62 -3.27 -9.50 21.80
N ALA A 63 -3.39 -10.63 22.47
CA ALA A 63 -2.41 -11.71 22.47
C ALA A 63 -2.11 -12.22 21.07
N LEU A 64 -3.18 -12.46 20.31
CA LEU A 64 -3.12 -12.95 18.95
C LEU A 64 -2.48 -11.92 18.02
N ASP A 65 -2.79 -10.63 18.21
CA ASP A 65 -2.18 -9.53 17.46
C ASP A 65 -0.67 -9.36 17.79
N GLU A 66 -0.29 -9.49 19.06
CA GLU A 66 1.12 -9.52 19.49
C GLU A 66 1.85 -10.78 18.99
N ALA A 67 1.17 -11.94 18.93
CA ALA A 67 1.72 -13.19 18.40
C ALA A 67 1.87 -13.18 16.88
N LEU A 68 0.96 -12.50 16.18
CA LEU A 68 0.98 -12.28 14.73
C LEU A 68 1.87 -11.12 14.31
N PHE A 69 2.46 -10.40 15.28
CA PHE A 69 3.45 -9.37 14.98
C PHE A 69 4.68 -10.03 14.36
N LEU A 70 4.77 -9.92 13.04
CA LEU A 70 5.94 -10.33 12.28
C LEU A 70 7.16 -9.63 12.89
N GLY A 71 8.05 -10.42 13.48
CA GLY A 71 9.34 -9.92 13.93
C GLY A 71 10.11 -9.24 12.79
N ASN A 72 11.23 -8.59 13.11
CA ASN A 72 11.99 -7.85 12.10
C ASN A 72 12.49 -8.80 10.99
N VAL A 73 11.84 -8.76 9.82
CA VAL A 73 12.24 -9.58 8.66
C VAL A 73 13.54 -9.00 8.10
N SER A 74 14.60 -9.80 8.10
CA SER A 74 15.88 -9.42 7.49
C SER A 74 15.78 -9.58 5.98
N TYR A 75 15.43 -8.49 5.29
CA TYR A 75 15.34 -8.49 3.84
C TYR A 75 16.71 -8.40 3.16
N THR A 76 16.85 -9.06 2.00
CA THR A 76 18.00 -8.84 1.12
C THR A 76 17.98 -7.42 0.55
N ASP A 77 19.10 -6.71 0.67
CA ASP A 77 19.25 -5.34 0.16
C ASP A 77 19.17 -5.26 -1.37
N LEU A 78 18.50 -4.20 -1.84
CA LEU A 78 18.43 -3.86 -3.25
C LEU A 78 19.78 -3.31 -3.74
N LYS A 79 20.38 -3.97 -4.73
CA LYS A 79 21.56 -3.42 -5.44
C LYS A 79 21.12 -2.32 -6.40
N VAL A 80 21.28 -1.05 -6.00
CA VAL A 80 20.84 0.13 -6.78
C VAL A 80 21.99 0.78 -7.59
N HIS A 81 23.23 0.33 -7.45
CA HIS A 81 24.38 1.05 -8.02
C HIS A 81 24.60 0.75 -9.51
N SER A 82 23.81 1.37 -10.38
CA SER A 82 24.07 1.45 -11.82
C SER A 82 24.63 2.83 -12.17
N LYS A 83 25.73 2.85 -12.93
CA LYS A 83 26.32 4.09 -13.47
C LYS A 83 25.81 4.29 -14.90
N PHE A 84 25.28 5.49 -15.15
CA PHE A 84 24.81 5.92 -16.48
C PHE A 84 25.78 6.97 -17.04
N TYR A 85 26.04 6.92 -18.34
CA TYR A 85 27.03 7.77 -19.01
C TYR A 85 26.42 8.82 -19.94
N SER A 86 25.15 8.66 -20.30
CA SER A 86 24.38 9.59 -21.12
C SER A 86 24.24 10.94 -20.42
N LYS A 87 24.37 12.00 -21.21
CA LYS A 87 24.31 13.39 -20.74
C LYS A 87 23.25 14.14 -21.52
N THR A 88 22.44 14.91 -20.81
CA THR A 88 21.46 15.84 -21.39
C THR A 88 21.95 17.29 -21.42
N GLU A 89 23.15 17.55 -20.88
CA GLU A 89 23.71 18.88 -20.78
C GLU A 89 24.07 19.44 -22.16
N PHE A 90 23.29 20.40 -22.63
CA PHE A 90 23.58 21.16 -23.84
C PHE A 90 24.41 22.40 -23.49
N LYS A 91 25.54 22.59 -24.18
CA LYS A 91 26.41 23.76 -23.99
C LYS A 91 26.19 24.78 -25.12
N PRO A 92 25.30 25.77 -24.94
CA PRO A 92 24.96 26.74 -25.98
C PRO A 92 26.07 27.75 -26.30
N ARG A 93 27.18 27.74 -25.54
CA ARG A 93 28.22 28.80 -25.55
C ARG A 93 27.55 30.19 -25.55
N GLY A 94 28.00 31.11 -26.40
CA GLY A 94 27.42 32.46 -26.54
C GLY A 94 26.18 32.55 -27.43
N MET A 95 25.62 31.43 -27.89
CA MET A 95 24.47 31.40 -28.82
C MET A 95 23.14 31.08 -28.14
N ALA A 96 23.08 31.11 -26.81
CA ALA A 96 21.89 30.74 -26.04
C ALA A 96 20.63 31.51 -26.47
N ASP A 97 20.71 32.83 -26.57
CA ASP A 97 19.58 33.68 -26.94
C ASP A 97 19.11 33.41 -28.38
N LEU A 98 20.05 33.18 -29.29
CA LEU A 98 19.74 32.82 -30.68
C LEU A 98 19.01 31.48 -30.75
N TYR A 99 19.45 30.48 -29.97
CA TYR A 99 18.78 29.18 -29.92
C TYR A 99 17.39 29.28 -29.32
N HIS A 100 17.17 30.15 -28.33
CA HIS A 100 15.84 30.40 -27.79
C HIS A 100 14.89 30.99 -28.85
N VAL A 101 15.34 31.99 -29.61
CA VAL A 101 14.56 32.56 -30.73
C VAL A 101 14.29 31.50 -31.80
N THR A 102 15.31 30.73 -32.16
CA THR A 102 15.20 29.65 -33.15
C THR A 102 14.20 28.58 -32.71
N GLN A 103 14.23 28.18 -31.44
CA GLN A 103 13.32 27.18 -30.89
C GLN A 103 11.88 27.70 -30.80
N THR A 104 11.69 28.99 -30.52
CA THR A 104 10.38 29.65 -30.57
C THR A 104 9.83 29.65 -31.99
N PHE A 105 10.65 29.99 -32.98
CA PHE A 105 10.27 29.94 -34.39
C PHE A 105 9.96 28.51 -34.86
N ILE A 106 10.83 27.55 -34.53
CA ILE A 106 10.59 26.13 -34.84
C ILE A 106 9.29 25.66 -34.20
N GLY A 107 9.01 26.01 -32.95
CA GLY A 107 7.74 25.66 -32.30
C GLY A 107 6.50 26.31 -32.90
N TRP A 108 6.66 27.37 -33.71
CA TRP A 108 5.57 27.97 -34.48
C TRP A 108 5.35 27.28 -35.83
N VAL A 109 6.43 26.83 -36.47
CA VAL A 109 6.40 26.21 -37.81
C VAL A 109 6.16 24.69 -37.75
N VAL A 110 6.74 24.03 -36.75
CA VAL A 110 6.75 22.57 -36.58
C VAL A 110 5.86 22.24 -35.38
N ASN A 111 4.93 21.30 -35.60
CA ASN A 111 4.10 20.80 -34.51
C ASN A 111 4.95 20.06 -33.47
N LYS A 112 4.59 20.17 -32.18
CA LYS A 112 5.37 19.56 -31.09
C LYS A 112 5.30 18.03 -31.09
N ASP A 113 4.18 17.49 -31.55
CA ASP A 113 4.00 16.04 -31.65
C ASP A 113 4.68 15.52 -32.92
N ILE A 114 5.46 14.45 -32.80
CA ILE A 114 6.21 13.87 -33.93
C ILE A 114 5.27 13.22 -34.96
N TYR A 115 4.17 12.65 -34.46
CA TYR A 115 3.18 11.93 -35.27
C TYR A 115 1.80 12.56 -35.10
N PRO A 116 0.97 12.59 -36.17
CA PRO A 116 -0.42 13.02 -36.04
C PRO A 116 -1.21 12.05 -35.16
N GLU A 117 -2.27 12.53 -34.53
CA GLU A 117 -3.17 11.70 -33.73
C GLU A 117 -3.70 10.51 -34.55
N GLY A 118 -3.64 9.30 -33.96
CA GLY A 118 -4.10 8.07 -34.61
C GLY A 118 -3.08 7.38 -35.54
N PHE A 119 -1.88 7.95 -35.72
CA PHE A 119 -0.82 7.31 -36.51
C PHE A 119 -0.19 6.10 -35.81
N ILE A 120 -0.16 6.13 -34.48
CA ILE A 120 0.23 5.01 -33.63
C ILE A 120 -1.02 4.59 -32.87
N SER A 121 -1.54 3.39 -33.16
CA SER A 121 -2.72 2.86 -32.51
C SER A 121 -2.41 1.50 -31.87
N VAL A 122 -2.88 1.29 -30.64
CA VAL A 122 -2.77 -0.01 -29.98
C VAL A 122 -4.00 -0.82 -30.37
N LYS A 123 -3.83 -1.85 -31.19
CA LYS A 123 -4.90 -2.81 -31.52
C LYS A 123 -4.50 -4.16 -30.95
N ASN A 124 -5.36 -4.75 -30.11
CA ASN A 124 -5.16 -6.06 -29.49
C ASN A 124 -3.84 -6.22 -28.70
N GLY A 125 -3.33 -5.14 -28.08
CA GLY A 125 -2.09 -5.17 -27.32
C GLY A 125 -0.81 -5.03 -28.16
N GLU A 126 -0.92 -4.92 -29.49
CA GLU A 126 0.19 -4.65 -30.39
C GLU A 126 0.15 -3.21 -30.90
N LEU A 127 1.33 -2.59 -30.99
CA LEU A 127 1.51 -1.26 -31.57
C LEU A 127 1.42 -1.35 -33.09
N VAL A 128 0.30 -0.90 -33.65
CA VAL A 128 0.11 -0.82 -35.11
C VAL A 128 0.39 0.60 -35.56
N MET A 129 1.46 0.77 -36.32
CA MET A 129 1.73 2.02 -37.03
C MET A 129 0.90 2.07 -38.31
N ALA A 130 0.18 3.16 -38.52
CA ALA A 130 -0.53 3.40 -39.77
C ALA A 130 0.47 3.56 -40.92
N SER A 131 0.14 3.00 -42.09
CA SER A 131 0.97 3.15 -43.28
C SER A 131 1.08 4.63 -43.68
N PRO A 132 2.29 5.20 -43.80
CA PRO A 132 2.48 6.59 -44.23
C PRO A 132 1.88 6.89 -45.61
N VAL A 133 1.75 5.86 -46.46
CA VAL A 133 1.24 5.98 -47.82
C VAL A 133 -0.29 6.13 -47.83
N GLU A 134 -0.99 5.52 -46.88
CA GLU A 134 -2.45 5.57 -46.82
C GLU A 134 -2.96 6.85 -46.14
N GLN A 135 -2.23 7.39 -45.16
CA GLN A 135 -2.61 8.59 -44.41
C GLN A 135 -1.77 9.83 -44.76
N TRP A 136 -1.25 9.90 -46.00
CA TRP A 136 -0.37 10.98 -46.46
C TRP A 136 -0.98 12.39 -46.29
N GLN A 137 -2.32 12.51 -46.36
CA GLN A 137 -3.04 13.77 -46.17
C GLN A 137 -2.96 14.29 -44.75
N ASN A 138 -3.12 13.41 -43.75
CA ASN A 138 -3.02 13.78 -42.34
C ASN A 138 -1.58 14.18 -41.99
N LEU A 139 -0.60 13.48 -42.58
CA LEU A 139 0.80 13.80 -42.42
C LEU A 139 1.14 15.17 -43.03
N LEU A 140 0.62 15.48 -44.23
CA LEU A 140 0.80 16.79 -44.85
C LEU A 140 0.17 17.93 -44.06
N MET A 141 -1.03 17.72 -43.52
CA MET A 141 -1.70 18.73 -42.68
C MET A 141 -0.91 18.99 -41.39
N HIS A 142 -0.36 17.93 -40.79
CA HIS A 142 0.49 18.02 -39.60
C HIS A 142 1.78 18.81 -39.85
N TYR A 143 2.36 18.67 -41.05
CA TYR A 143 3.58 19.37 -41.48
C TYR A 143 3.33 20.57 -42.40
N ALA A 144 2.10 21.12 -42.40
CA ALA A 144 1.71 22.21 -43.31
C ALA A 144 2.60 23.46 -43.12
N GLY A 145 2.98 23.79 -41.89
CA GLY A 145 3.87 24.93 -41.60
C GLY A 145 5.25 24.79 -42.25
N VAL A 146 5.85 23.61 -42.17
CA VAL A 146 7.13 23.30 -42.84
C VAL A 146 6.99 23.42 -44.35
N LEU A 147 5.89 22.89 -44.90
CA LEU A 147 5.63 22.92 -46.34
C LEU A 147 5.53 24.37 -46.86
N ILE A 148 4.83 25.25 -46.15
CA ILE A 148 4.73 26.67 -46.50
C ILE A 148 6.12 27.32 -46.53
N VAL A 149 6.96 27.06 -45.52
CA VAL A 149 8.33 27.59 -45.47
C VAL A 149 9.16 27.09 -46.65
N VAL A 150 9.07 25.80 -46.98
CA VAL A 150 9.78 25.22 -48.14
C VAL A 150 9.32 25.86 -49.45
N ILE A 151 8.03 26.10 -49.65
CA ILE A 151 7.52 26.79 -50.83
C ILE A 151 8.07 28.21 -50.91
N ILE A 152 8.02 28.98 -49.82
CA ILE A 152 8.51 30.36 -49.79
C ILE A 152 10.01 30.40 -50.12
N LEU A 153 10.82 29.52 -49.50
CA LEU A 153 12.26 29.45 -49.75
C LEU A 153 12.57 29.03 -51.19
N SER A 154 11.81 28.08 -51.74
CA SER A 154 11.94 27.65 -53.13
C SER A 154 11.61 28.76 -54.12
N LEU A 155 10.52 29.50 -53.88
CA LEU A 155 10.16 30.67 -54.68
C LEU A 155 11.27 31.73 -54.62
N LEU A 156 11.81 32.03 -53.43
CA LEU A 156 12.94 32.97 -53.30
C LEU A 156 14.18 32.47 -54.05
N ALA A 157 14.50 31.18 -53.97
CA ALA A 157 15.64 30.58 -54.65
C ALA A 157 15.53 30.65 -56.18
N VAL A 158 14.32 30.67 -56.74
CA VAL A 158 14.08 30.81 -58.18
C VAL A 158 13.96 32.28 -58.59
N PHE A 159 13.22 33.11 -57.83
CA PHE A 159 13.00 34.51 -58.17
C PHE A 159 14.26 35.37 -58.03
N MET A 160 15.10 35.15 -57.01
CA MET A 160 16.36 35.90 -56.82
C MET A 160 17.28 35.84 -58.06
N PRO A 161 17.65 34.66 -58.59
CA PRO A 161 18.52 34.59 -59.77
C PRO A 161 17.82 35.07 -61.04
N LEU A 162 16.50 34.88 -61.19
CA LEU A 162 15.76 35.42 -62.34
C LEU A 162 15.78 36.95 -62.34
N CYS A 163 15.48 37.59 -61.20
CA CYS A 163 15.56 39.04 -61.05
C CYS A 163 16.99 39.55 -61.30
N GLY A 164 18.00 38.85 -60.78
CA GLY A 164 19.41 39.17 -61.04
C GLY A 164 19.79 39.05 -62.51
N PHE A 165 19.32 38.00 -63.20
CA PHE A 165 19.54 37.80 -64.63
C PHE A 165 18.87 38.88 -65.47
N PHE A 166 17.59 39.19 -65.24
CA PHE A 166 16.90 40.27 -65.93
C PHE A 166 17.57 41.62 -65.69
N PHE A 167 17.95 41.93 -64.45
CA PHE A 167 18.67 43.15 -64.12
C PHE A 167 20.03 43.23 -64.84
N CYS A 168 20.78 42.13 -64.87
CA CYS A 168 22.05 42.01 -65.59
C CYS A 168 21.86 42.26 -67.10
N CYS A 169 20.89 41.60 -67.74
CA CYS A 169 20.56 41.82 -69.14
C CYS A 169 20.16 43.28 -69.43
N CYS A 170 19.31 43.88 -68.60
CA CYS A 170 18.90 45.27 -68.77
C CYS A 170 20.07 46.26 -68.58
N ARG A 171 21.06 45.93 -67.74
CA ARG A 171 22.29 46.70 -67.57
C ARG A 171 23.22 46.56 -68.78
N CYS A 172 23.41 45.33 -69.29
CA CYS A 172 24.20 45.07 -70.51
C CYS A 172 23.63 45.79 -71.73
N CYS A 173 22.31 45.92 -71.83
CA CYS A 173 21.63 46.68 -72.88
C CYS A 173 21.60 48.20 -72.65
N GLY A 174 22.22 48.71 -71.58
CA GLY A 174 22.33 50.15 -71.30
C GLY A 174 21.03 50.83 -70.82
N ASN A 175 19.95 50.07 -70.64
CA ASN A 175 18.64 50.59 -70.23
C ASN A 175 18.47 50.67 -68.70
N CYS A 176 19.31 49.97 -67.93
CA CYS A 176 19.31 50.04 -66.47
C CYS A 176 20.67 50.50 -65.90
N GLY A 177 20.61 51.43 -64.96
CA GLY A 177 21.77 51.97 -64.24
C GLY A 177 21.72 53.50 -64.08
N ALA A 178 22.05 54.01 -62.91
CA ALA A 178 22.16 55.45 -62.68
C ALA A 178 23.38 56.01 -63.44
N ARG A 179 23.16 56.98 -64.36
CA ARG A 179 24.26 57.74 -64.97
C ARG A 179 24.87 58.67 -63.93
N SER A 180 26.19 58.74 -63.87
CA SER A 180 26.91 59.65 -62.98
C SER A 180 26.54 61.09 -63.32
N LYS A 181 25.86 61.78 -62.40
CA LYS A 181 25.58 63.21 -62.53
C LYS A 181 26.73 64.01 -61.89
N PRO A 182 27.24 65.06 -62.55
CA PRO A 182 28.42 65.81 -62.07
C PRO A 182 28.13 66.66 -60.82
N PHE A 183 26.87 66.96 -60.50
CA PHE A 183 26.49 67.77 -59.33
C PHE A 183 25.45 67.06 -58.47
N ASP A 184 25.69 67.03 -57.16
CA ASP A 184 24.71 66.59 -56.16
C ASP A 184 23.73 67.73 -55.89
N LYS A 185 22.43 67.42 -55.75
CA LYS A 185 21.43 68.42 -55.34
C LYS A 185 21.54 68.68 -53.82
N LYS A 186 21.12 69.86 -53.38
CA LYS A 186 21.19 70.32 -51.98
C LYS A 186 20.50 69.39 -50.95
N GLY A 187 19.60 68.49 -51.40
CA GLY A 187 18.93 67.46 -50.57
C GLY A 187 19.55 66.06 -50.62
N ASP A 188 20.57 65.82 -51.45
CA ASP A 188 21.18 64.49 -51.61
C ASP A 188 22.08 64.12 -50.41
N LEU A 189 22.52 65.10 -49.62
CA LEU A 189 23.32 64.85 -48.40
C LEU A 189 22.50 64.09 -47.34
N CYS A 190 21.27 64.52 -47.06
CA CYS A 190 20.39 63.84 -46.09
C CYS A 190 20.05 62.42 -46.54
N LYS A 191 19.72 62.23 -47.83
CA LYS A 191 19.47 60.89 -48.41
C LYS A 191 20.69 59.98 -48.29
N LYS A 192 21.89 60.50 -48.55
CA LYS A 192 23.15 59.73 -48.40
C LYS A 192 23.38 59.29 -46.97
N VAL A 193 23.14 60.16 -45.98
CA VAL A 193 23.27 59.80 -44.56
C VAL A 193 22.24 58.73 -44.17
N VAL A 194 20.98 58.85 -44.59
CA VAL A 194 19.94 57.84 -44.30
C VAL A 194 20.29 56.49 -44.94
N TYR A 195 20.71 56.47 -46.21
CA TYR A 195 21.11 55.22 -46.87
C TYR A 195 22.38 54.62 -46.25
N ALA A 196 23.35 55.44 -45.86
CA ALA A 196 24.54 54.96 -45.15
C ALA A 196 24.17 54.35 -43.79
N LEU A 197 23.30 55.00 -43.00
CA LEU A 197 22.82 54.46 -41.72
C LEU A 197 22.07 53.13 -41.91
N LEU A 198 21.19 53.05 -42.90
CA LEU A 198 20.47 51.80 -43.22
C LEU A 198 21.45 50.70 -43.60
N LEU A 199 22.45 51.01 -44.42
CA LEU A 199 23.47 50.05 -44.85
C LEU A 199 24.37 49.61 -43.67
N ILE A 200 24.67 50.49 -42.71
CA ILE A 200 25.34 50.10 -41.45
C ILE A 200 24.47 49.09 -40.70
N VAL A 201 23.18 49.39 -40.49
CA VAL A 201 22.26 48.49 -39.77
C VAL A 201 22.19 47.12 -40.47
N VAL A 202 21.94 47.11 -41.78
CA VAL A 202 21.89 45.86 -42.56
C VAL A 202 23.24 45.14 -42.55
N GLY A 203 24.35 45.87 -42.69
CA GLY A 203 25.70 45.31 -42.63
C GLY A 203 26.00 44.64 -41.29
N THR A 204 25.60 45.25 -40.17
CA THR A 204 25.76 44.63 -38.84
C THR A 204 24.92 43.35 -38.70
N LEU A 205 23.69 43.33 -39.24
CA LEU A 205 22.85 42.13 -39.26
C LEU A 205 23.45 41.02 -40.15
N LEU A 206 24.06 41.39 -41.28
CA LEU A 206 24.77 40.44 -42.15
C LEU A 206 25.99 39.84 -41.46
N ILE A 207 26.82 40.65 -40.81
CA ILE A 207 27.97 40.16 -40.04
C ILE A 207 27.51 39.18 -38.95
N PHE A 208 26.46 39.53 -38.21
CA PHE A 208 25.88 38.63 -37.21
C PHE A 208 25.43 37.31 -37.86
N GLY A 209 24.71 37.36 -38.98
CA GLY A 209 24.27 36.18 -39.73
C GLY A 209 25.43 35.30 -40.19
N VAL A 210 26.54 35.89 -40.67
CA VAL A 210 27.76 35.16 -41.07
C VAL A 210 28.37 34.43 -39.88
N VAL A 211 28.52 35.11 -38.74
CA VAL A 211 29.04 34.48 -37.50
C VAL A 211 28.15 33.31 -37.09
N CYS A 212 26.83 33.50 -37.10
CA CYS A 212 25.87 32.44 -36.82
C CYS A 212 25.99 31.27 -37.80
N ALA A 213 26.22 31.51 -39.08
CA ALA A 213 26.41 30.47 -40.09
C ALA A 213 27.67 29.63 -39.81
N PHE A 214 28.82 30.28 -39.55
CA PHE A 214 30.07 29.58 -39.20
C PHE A 214 29.94 28.75 -37.92
N VAL A 215 29.39 29.37 -36.86
CA VAL A 215 29.21 28.71 -35.57
C VAL A 215 28.24 27.54 -35.71
N SER A 216 27.11 27.71 -36.40
CA SER A 216 26.15 26.63 -36.64
C SER A 216 26.74 25.49 -37.48
N ASN A 217 27.57 25.80 -38.49
CA ASN A 217 28.25 24.77 -39.28
C ASN A 217 29.22 23.96 -38.42
N GLN A 218 30.00 24.62 -37.55
CA GLN A 218 30.90 23.94 -36.62
C GLN A 218 30.14 23.10 -35.59
N TYR A 219 29.08 23.65 -34.99
CA TYR A 219 28.25 22.91 -34.03
C TYR A 219 27.59 21.69 -34.67
N MET A 220 27.09 21.83 -35.90
CA MET A 220 26.54 20.69 -36.62
C MET A 220 27.61 19.64 -36.87
N GLN A 221 28.85 20.03 -37.15
CA GLN A 221 29.98 19.09 -37.31
C GLN A 221 30.28 18.33 -36.01
N ASP A 222 30.44 19.05 -34.90
CA ASP A 222 30.70 18.46 -33.58
C ASP A 222 29.55 17.50 -33.20
N GLY A 223 28.30 17.93 -33.41
CA GLY A 223 27.11 17.11 -33.19
C GLY A 223 27.07 15.85 -34.05
N THR A 224 27.41 15.93 -35.35
CA THR A 224 27.46 14.74 -36.22
C THR A 224 28.58 13.77 -35.84
N ASN A 225 29.72 14.27 -35.35
CA ASN A 225 30.83 13.42 -34.91
C ASN A 225 30.48 12.63 -33.64
N GLU A 226 29.78 13.25 -32.71
CA GLU A 226 29.40 12.62 -31.43
C GLU A 226 28.09 11.81 -31.52
N LEU A 227 27.29 12.00 -32.57
CA LEU A 227 25.94 11.41 -32.71
C LEU A 227 25.90 9.90 -32.48
N THR A 228 26.72 9.14 -33.23
CA THR A 228 26.75 7.67 -33.11
C THR A 228 27.19 7.23 -31.71
N SER A 229 28.20 7.90 -31.15
CA SER A 229 28.68 7.61 -29.80
C SER A 229 27.59 7.87 -28.76
N ASN A 230 26.90 9.01 -28.85
CA ASN A 230 25.85 9.40 -27.92
C ASN A 230 24.65 8.45 -27.98
N ILE A 231 24.23 8.04 -29.19
CA ILE A 231 23.15 7.05 -29.33
C ILE A 231 23.59 5.70 -28.76
N ARG A 232 24.83 5.26 -29.03
CA ARG A 232 25.35 4.00 -28.49
C ARG A 232 25.43 4.02 -26.96
N THR A 233 25.87 5.12 -26.38
CA THR A 233 25.86 5.33 -24.92
C THR A 233 24.44 5.30 -24.38
N GLY A 234 23.47 5.96 -25.02
CA GLY A 234 22.06 5.93 -24.62
C GLY A 234 21.43 4.54 -24.67
N VAL A 235 21.72 3.76 -25.72
CA VAL A 235 21.28 2.36 -25.85
C VAL A 235 21.90 1.49 -24.76
N ASN A 236 23.19 1.64 -24.50
CA ASN A 236 23.89 0.88 -23.47
C ASN A 236 23.41 1.22 -22.05
N ASP A 237 23.11 2.49 -21.79
CA ASP A 237 22.52 2.93 -20.53
C ASP A 237 21.10 2.38 -20.36
N THR A 238 20.32 2.32 -21.45
CA THR A 238 18.97 1.72 -21.45
C THR A 238 19.03 0.21 -21.16
N ASP A 239 19.96 -0.52 -21.79
CA ASP A 239 20.23 -1.92 -21.49
C ASP A 239 20.66 -2.13 -20.02
N THR A 240 21.53 -1.25 -19.51
CA THR A 240 21.96 -1.26 -18.10
C THR A 240 20.78 -1.01 -17.15
N TYR A 241 19.88 -0.07 -17.50
CA TYR A 241 18.67 0.23 -16.74
C TYR A 241 17.72 -0.98 -16.72
N ILE A 242 17.48 -1.61 -17.87
CA ILE A 242 16.64 -2.80 -17.99
C ILE A 242 17.21 -3.95 -17.15
N LYS A 243 18.51 -4.23 -17.24
CA LYS A 243 19.19 -5.27 -16.45
C LYS A 243 19.12 -5.00 -14.95
N ALA A 244 19.32 -3.74 -14.54
CA ALA A 244 19.21 -3.35 -13.14
C ALA A 244 17.77 -3.53 -12.61
N THR A 245 16.78 -3.09 -13.39
CA THR A 245 15.35 -3.25 -13.08
C THR A 245 14.99 -4.72 -12.95
N ASN A 246 15.46 -5.57 -13.87
CA ASN A 246 15.22 -7.00 -13.82
C ASN A 246 15.77 -7.63 -12.51
N ASN A 247 16.99 -7.25 -12.12
CA ASN A 247 17.58 -7.72 -10.88
C ASN A 247 16.81 -7.23 -9.63
N GLN A 248 16.32 -5.99 -9.65
CA GLN A 248 15.49 -5.44 -8.57
C GLN A 248 14.14 -6.16 -8.46
N ILE A 249 13.47 -6.43 -9.59
CA ILE A 249 12.22 -7.20 -9.64
C ILE A 249 12.43 -8.59 -9.04
N ASN A 250 13.49 -9.29 -9.45
CA ASN A 250 13.78 -10.63 -8.93
C ASN A 250 14.10 -10.61 -7.42
N THR A 251 14.85 -9.60 -6.96
CA THR A 251 15.17 -9.46 -5.52
C THR A 251 13.90 -9.15 -4.71
N LEU A 252 13.10 -8.18 -5.14
CA LEU A 252 11.92 -7.75 -4.39
C LEU A 252 10.77 -8.78 -4.43
N LEU A 253 10.45 -9.31 -5.61
CA LEU A 253 9.25 -10.13 -5.80
C LEU A 253 9.49 -11.62 -5.58
N ASN A 254 10.73 -12.12 -5.73
CA ASN A 254 11.04 -13.53 -5.45
C ASN A 254 11.81 -13.70 -4.13
N ILE A 255 12.93 -13.00 -3.95
CA ILE A 255 13.81 -13.21 -2.78
C ILE A 255 13.14 -12.68 -1.50
N ASN A 256 12.78 -11.40 -1.49
CA ASN A 256 12.18 -10.75 -0.31
C ASN A 256 10.79 -11.34 0.01
N TYR A 257 10.02 -11.74 -1.02
CA TYR A 257 8.77 -12.48 -0.78
C TYR A 257 9.01 -13.82 -0.09
N ARG A 258 10.05 -14.57 -0.49
CA ARG A 258 10.39 -15.85 0.14
C ARG A 258 10.86 -15.67 1.58
N GLU A 259 11.64 -14.63 1.85
CA GLU A 259 12.07 -14.26 3.20
C GLU A 259 10.85 -13.91 4.08
N PHE A 260 9.95 -13.07 3.58
CA PHE A 260 8.67 -12.77 4.22
C PHE A 260 7.83 -14.03 4.47
N LYS A 261 7.65 -14.88 3.45
CA LYS A 261 6.90 -16.14 3.55
C LYS A 261 7.45 -17.03 4.66
N SER A 262 8.77 -17.15 4.74
CA SER A 262 9.44 -17.99 5.74
C SER A 262 9.15 -17.51 7.17
N VAL A 263 9.28 -16.21 7.42
CA VAL A 263 9.02 -15.63 8.76
C VAL A 263 7.53 -15.70 9.10
N LEU A 264 6.65 -15.47 8.12
CA LEU A 264 5.20 -15.58 8.30
C LEU A 264 4.78 -17.03 8.63
N PHE A 265 5.38 -18.02 7.98
CA PHE A 265 5.06 -19.43 8.25
C PHE A 265 5.50 -19.84 9.66
N ASP A 266 6.69 -19.42 10.10
CA ASP A 266 7.17 -19.66 11.48
C ASP A 266 6.25 -18.99 12.52
N THR A 267 5.82 -17.75 12.24
CA THR A 267 4.90 -17.01 13.10
C THR A 267 3.53 -17.71 13.19
N LEU A 268 2.99 -18.19 12.06
CA LEU A 268 1.74 -18.93 12.02
C LEU A 268 1.84 -20.24 12.79
N ASP A 269 2.93 -21.00 12.66
CA ASP A 269 3.11 -22.27 13.39
C ASP A 269 3.14 -22.06 14.91
N ARG A 270 3.72 -20.95 15.38
CA ARG A 270 3.79 -20.60 16.81
C ARG A 270 2.49 -20.03 17.37
N CYS A 271 1.57 -19.59 16.51
CA CYS A 271 0.34 -18.92 16.90
C CYS A 271 -0.58 -19.81 17.77
N SER A 272 -0.69 -21.11 17.45
CA SER A 272 -1.53 -22.05 18.23
C SER A 272 -1.06 -22.14 19.69
N ASP A 273 0.25 -22.31 19.88
CA ASP A 273 0.84 -22.45 21.21
C ASP A 273 0.66 -21.17 22.05
N ILE A 274 0.86 -20.00 21.44
CA ILE A 274 0.72 -18.70 22.12
C ILE A 274 -0.73 -18.45 22.55
N VAL A 275 -1.71 -18.75 21.68
CA VAL A 275 -3.13 -18.60 22.00
C VAL A 275 -3.54 -19.54 23.13
N LEU A 276 -3.05 -20.79 23.12
CA LEU A 276 -3.34 -21.76 24.18
C LEU A 276 -2.68 -21.39 25.51
N GLU A 277 -1.45 -20.87 25.49
CA GLU A 277 -0.73 -20.41 26.68
C GLU A 277 -1.44 -19.22 27.32
N GLN A 278 -1.80 -18.20 26.54
CA GLN A 278 -2.57 -17.06 27.04
C GLN A 278 -3.94 -17.49 27.56
N LEU A 279 -4.65 -18.36 26.84
CA LEU A 279 -5.90 -18.90 27.33
C LEU A 279 -5.72 -19.62 28.68
N SER A 280 -4.63 -20.38 28.86
CA SER A 280 -4.27 -21.04 30.13
C SER A 280 -4.03 -20.07 31.27
N GLU A 281 -3.28 -19.00 31.01
CA GLU A 281 -2.91 -18.01 32.00
C GLU A 281 -4.13 -17.21 32.47
N TYR A 282 -4.94 -16.70 31.54
CA TYR A 282 -6.12 -15.88 31.85
C TYR A 282 -7.29 -16.67 32.43
N SER A 283 -7.47 -17.92 32.01
CA SER A 283 -8.50 -18.80 32.57
C SER A 283 -8.17 -19.27 33.98
N ASN A 284 -6.93 -19.05 34.44
CA ASN A 284 -6.45 -19.45 35.75
C ASN A 284 -6.87 -20.92 36.01
N ALA A 285 -6.52 -21.83 35.09
CA ALA A 285 -6.89 -23.24 35.15
C ALA A 285 -6.56 -23.89 36.51
N THR A 286 -5.56 -23.33 37.20
CA THR A 286 -5.19 -23.61 38.59
C THR A 286 -6.31 -23.29 39.58
N ALA A 287 -6.98 -22.14 39.48
CA ALA A 287 -8.10 -21.75 40.34
C ALA A 287 -9.32 -22.64 40.14
N LEU A 288 -9.63 -23.04 38.91
CA LEU A 288 -10.73 -24.00 38.65
C LEU A 288 -10.41 -25.38 39.25
N THR A 289 -9.15 -25.82 39.14
CA THR A 289 -8.66 -27.07 39.74
C THR A 289 -8.66 -27.03 41.27
N GLU A 290 -8.29 -25.89 41.87
CA GLU A 290 -8.37 -25.67 43.32
C GLU A 290 -9.81 -25.72 43.83
N VAL A 291 -10.75 -25.10 43.10
CA VAL A 291 -12.18 -25.17 43.43
C VAL A 291 -12.69 -26.61 43.35
N VAL A 292 -12.29 -27.40 42.33
CA VAL A 292 -12.62 -28.84 42.27
C VAL A 292 -12.09 -29.58 43.50
N ASN A 293 -10.86 -29.32 43.91
CA ASN A 293 -10.23 -29.97 45.06
C ASN A 293 -10.94 -29.61 46.38
N ILE A 294 -11.29 -28.33 46.57
CA ILE A 294 -12.05 -27.87 47.75
C ILE A 294 -13.42 -28.55 47.79
N VAL A 295 -14.12 -28.58 46.65
CA VAL A 295 -15.47 -29.15 46.57
C VAL A 295 -15.46 -30.67 46.80
N ASN A 296 -14.45 -31.39 46.29
CA ASN A 296 -14.26 -32.82 46.61
C ASN A 296 -13.98 -33.07 48.11
N GLY A 297 -13.37 -32.11 48.80
CA GLY A 297 -13.15 -32.17 50.24
C GLY A 297 -14.43 -32.04 51.08
N LEU A 298 -15.48 -31.38 50.54
CA LEU A 298 -16.73 -31.11 51.26
C LEU A 298 -17.51 -32.39 51.61
N ASP A 299 -17.47 -33.42 50.77
CA ASP A 299 -18.13 -34.71 51.04
C ASP A 299 -17.53 -35.41 52.27
N ASN A 300 -16.20 -35.38 52.39
CA ASN A 300 -15.50 -35.94 53.54
C ASN A 300 -15.79 -35.13 54.81
N ILE A 301 -15.90 -33.81 54.69
CA ILE A 301 -16.28 -32.92 55.80
C ILE A 301 -17.72 -33.23 56.24
N LYS A 302 -18.66 -33.41 55.32
CA LYS A 302 -20.05 -33.82 55.62
C LYS A 302 -20.10 -35.15 56.37
N ALA A 303 -19.35 -36.16 55.91
CA ALA A 303 -19.29 -37.46 56.57
C ALA A 303 -18.79 -37.35 58.02
N LYS A 304 -17.72 -36.57 58.24
CA LYS A 304 -17.16 -36.32 59.57
C LYS A 304 -18.10 -35.54 60.49
N LEU A 305 -18.77 -34.51 59.99
CA LEU A 305 -19.75 -33.73 60.76
C LEU A 305 -20.99 -34.56 61.12
N THR A 306 -21.44 -35.44 60.21
CA THR A 306 -22.56 -36.36 60.47
C THR A 306 -22.18 -37.38 61.55
N PHE A 307 -20.98 -37.96 61.45
CA PHE A 307 -20.45 -38.85 62.48
C PHE A 307 -20.35 -38.14 63.83
N MET A 308 -19.83 -36.91 63.85
CA MET A 308 -19.73 -36.09 65.07
C MET A 308 -21.11 -35.84 65.68
N LYS A 309 -22.13 -35.51 64.89
CA LYS A 309 -23.52 -35.34 65.34
C LYS A 309 -24.08 -36.62 65.99
N THR A 310 -23.85 -37.78 65.38
CA THR A 310 -24.29 -39.07 65.93
C THR A 310 -23.62 -39.35 67.28
N VAL A 311 -22.30 -39.19 67.37
CA VAL A 311 -21.54 -39.40 68.61
C VAL A 311 -21.97 -38.41 69.69
N THR A 312 -22.16 -37.13 69.37
CA THR A 312 -22.66 -36.12 70.33
C THR A 312 -24.04 -36.50 70.86
N ARG A 313 -24.94 -36.99 69.99
CA ARG A 313 -26.28 -37.44 70.39
C ARG A 313 -26.25 -38.69 71.25
N GLU A 314 -25.43 -39.68 70.90
CA GLU A 314 -25.22 -40.88 71.71
C GLU A 314 -24.64 -40.53 73.09
N LEU A 315 -23.68 -39.60 73.14
CA LEU A 315 -23.10 -39.13 74.39
C LEU A 315 -24.16 -38.44 75.29
N GLN A 316 -25.01 -37.59 74.71
CA GLN A 316 -26.11 -36.94 75.41
C GLN A 316 -27.13 -37.96 75.96
N VAL A 317 -27.51 -38.98 75.17
CA VAL A 317 -28.43 -40.03 75.60
C VAL A 317 -27.82 -40.89 76.70
N ASN A 318 -26.59 -41.36 76.51
CA ASN A 318 -25.89 -42.20 77.49
C ASN A 318 -25.64 -41.45 78.79
N ALA A 319 -25.32 -40.16 78.71
CA ALA A 319 -25.19 -39.32 79.89
C ALA A 319 -26.53 -39.09 80.60
N SER A 320 -27.63 -38.90 79.86
CA SER A 320 -28.98 -38.84 80.46
C SER A 320 -29.33 -40.15 81.17
N GLN A 321 -29.08 -41.29 80.53
CA GLN A 321 -29.32 -42.61 81.13
C GLN A 321 -28.46 -42.84 82.37
N LEU A 322 -27.19 -42.44 82.33
CA LEU A 322 -26.29 -42.51 83.47
C LEU A 322 -26.77 -41.60 84.61
N ASN A 323 -27.22 -40.39 84.30
CA ASN A 323 -27.76 -39.45 85.27
C ASN A 323 -29.05 -40.00 85.93
N ASP A 324 -29.94 -40.58 85.12
CA ASP A 324 -31.18 -41.21 85.60
C ASP A 324 -30.88 -42.45 86.45
N GLY A 325 -29.92 -43.29 86.03
CA GLY A 325 -29.45 -44.44 86.79
C GLY A 325 -28.80 -44.04 88.11
N LEU A 326 -27.96 -43.00 88.11
CA LEU A 326 -27.31 -42.48 89.31
C LEU A 326 -28.33 -41.84 90.27
N ARG A 327 -29.37 -41.17 89.73
CA ARG A 327 -30.54 -40.70 90.51
C ARG A 327 -31.35 -41.85 91.09
N ALA A 328 -31.54 -42.94 90.35
CA ALA A 328 -32.24 -44.14 90.82
C ALA A 328 -31.48 -44.82 91.96
N VAL A 329 -30.18 -45.06 91.78
CA VAL A 329 -29.31 -45.63 92.83
C VAL A 329 -29.28 -44.74 94.07
N LYS A 330 -29.19 -43.42 93.89
CA LYS A 330 -29.28 -42.46 95.01
C LYS A 330 -30.62 -42.61 95.76
N ARG A 331 -31.73 -42.76 95.04
CA ARG A 331 -33.07 -42.95 95.61
C ARG A 331 -33.17 -44.27 96.39
N ASP A 332 -32.70 -45.36 95.81
CA ASP A 332 -32.72 -46.70 96.43
C ASP A 332 -31.84 -46.75 97.68
N LEU A 333 -30.66 -46.13 97.66
CA LEU A 333 -29.79 -45.99 98.83
C LEU A 333 -30.47 -45.19 99.93
N LEU A 334 -31.09 -44.05 99.60
CA LEU A 334 -31.84 -43.25 100.58
C LEU A 334 -33.02 -44.03 101.16
N GLN A 335 -33.75 -44.80 100.35
CA GLN A 335 -34.86 -45.64 100.80
C GLN A 335 -34.39 -46.79 101.70
N THR A 336 -33.27 -47.43 101.37
CA THR A 336 -32.66 -48.48 102.21
C THR A 336 -32.16 -47.91 103.54
N LEU A 337 -31.59 -46.70 103.51
CA LEU A 337 -31.18 -45.97 104.71
C LEU A 337 -32.36 -45.59 105.61
N MET A 338 -33.55 -45.32 105.07
CA MET A 338 -34.77 -45.08 105.86
C MET A 338 -35.25 -46.34 106.61
N ASN A 339 -35.02 -47.53 106.05
CA ASN A 339 -35.34 -48.80 106.71
C ASN A 339 -34.27 -49.25 107.73
N CYS A 340 -33.15 -48.52 107.85
CA CYS A 340 -32.16 -48.76 108.90
C CYS A 340 -32.73 -48.26 110.24
N THR A 341 -33.18 -49.17 111.10
CA THR A 341 -33.67 -48.85 112.44
C THR A 341 -32.60 -48.13 113.27
N GLN A 342 -33.03 -47.10 114.00
CA GLN A 342 -32.24 -46.00 114.60
C GLN A 342 -31.15 -46.37 115.63
N THR A 343 -30.74 -47.63 115.73
CA THR A 343 -29.83 -48.11 116.79
C THR A 343 -28.37 -48.30 116.32
N ILE A 344 -28.02 -47.94 115.08
CA ILE A 344 -26.67 -48.10 114.52
C ILE A 344 -26.09 -46.72 114.09
N HIS A 345 -25.10 -46.22 114.85
CA HIS A 345 -24.45 -44.92 114.62
C HIS A 345 -23.76 -44.77 113.24
N GLN A 346 -23.48 -45.89 112.56
CA GLN A 346 -22.85 -45.93 111.23
C GLN A 346 -23.82 -45.58 110.08
N CYS A 347 -25.14 -45.79 110.23
CA CYS A 347 -26.13 -45.46 109.20
C CYS A 347 -26.28 -43.93 108.99
N ASN A 348 -26.16 -43.13 110.06
CA ASN A 348 -26.26 -41.66 109.96
C ASN A 348 -25.10 -41.02 109.19
N GLN A 349 -23.87 -41.54 109.32
CA GLN A 349 -22.72 -41.06 108.52
C GLN A 349 -22.89 -41.38 107.03
N LEU A 350 -23.42 -42.55 106.70
CA LEU A 350 -23.66 -42.94 105.31
C LEU A 350 -24.74 -42.06 104.64
N SER A 351 -25.81 -41.73 105.37
CA SER A 351 -26.89 -40.86 104.88
C SER A 351 -26.39 -39.47 104.45
N ASN A 352 -25.50 -38.86 105.24
CA ASN A 352 -24.89 -37.57 104.90
C ASN A 352 -24.01 -37.66 103.64
N ASN A 353 -23.31 -38.78 103.43
CA ASN A 353 -22.45 -38.97 102.25
C ASN A 353 -23.28 -39.22 100.98
N VAL A 354 -24.36 -40.01 101.05
CA VAL A 354 -25.26 -40.26 99.91
C VAL A 354 -26.02 -38.99 99.50
N SER A 355 -26.40 -38.16 100.47
CA SER A 355 -27.06 -36.87 100.19
C SER A 355 -26.17 -35.93 99.36
N ARG A 356 -24.84 -36.00 99.56
CA ARG A 356 -23.81 -35.23 98.84
C ARG A 356 -23.44 -35.78 97.47
N LEU A 357 -24.00 -36.92 97.04
CA LEU A 357 -23.78 -37.42 95.69
C LEU A 357 -24.47 -36.47 94.68
N SER A 358 -23.68 -35.55 94.12
CA SER A 358 -24.09 -34.62 93.07
C SER A 358 -24.22 -35.38 91.74
N THR A 359 -25.38 -35.23 91.11
CA THR A 359 -25.70 -35.77 89.78
C THR A 359 -25.82 -34.62 88.79
N GLU A 360 -24.73 -33.87 88.64
CA GLU A 360 -24.66 -32.73 87.72
C GLU A 360 -23.68 -33.06 86.58
N ILE A 361 -24.11 -34.00 85.74
CA ILE A 361 -23.46 -34.28 84.46
C ILE A 361 -24.25 -33.52 83.39
N ASP A 362 -23.85 -32.27 83.09
CA ASP A 362 -24.53 -31.43 82.10
C ASP A 362 -23.82 -31.46 80.74
N PHE A 363 -24.24 -32.37 79.87
CA PHE A 363 -23.79 -32.43 78.47
C PHE A 363 -24.67 -31.61 77.51
N ASN A 364 -25.59 -30.78 78.03
CA ASN A 364 -26.36 -29.86 77.18
C ASN A 364 -25.54 -28.66 76.68
N SER A 365 -24.31 -28.48 77.19
CA SER A 365 -23.36 -27.44 76.74
C SER A 365 -22.56 -27.83 75.49
N LEU A 366 -22.80 -29.00 74.90
CA LEU A 366 -22.18 -29.41 73.63
C LEU A 366 -22.78 -28.59 72.47
N PRO A 367 -21.95 -28.01 71.57
CA PRO A 367 -22.45 -27.18 70.47
C PRO A 367 -23.33 -27.98 69.51
N ASP A 368 -24.49 -27.45 69.15
CA ASP A 368 -25.34 -28.02 68.11
C ASP A 368 -24.75 -27.72 66.73
N ILE A 369 -24.31 -28.78 66.05
CA ILE A 369 -23.68 -28.73 64.72
C ILE A 369 -24.74 -28.85 63.61
N SER A 370 -26.03 -28.90 63.97
CA SER A 370 -27.12 -29.13 63.03
C SER A 370 -27.26 -28.01 61.99
N SER A 371 -27.03 -26.75 62.34
CA SER A 371 -27.15 -25.62 61.41
C SER A 371 -26.02 -25.60 60.37
N GLN A 372 -24.78 -25.92 60.76
CA GLN A 372 -23.63 -25.98 59.85
C GLN A 372 -23.75 -27.17 58.89
N LEU A 373 -24.33 -28.29 59.36
CA LEU A 373 -24.61 -29.45 58.51
C LEU A 373 -25.73 -29.16 57.51
N GLU A 374 -26.75 -28.38 57.88
CA GLU A 374 -27.84 -27.96 56.99
C GLU A 374 -27.34 -27.00 55.91
N GLU A 375 -26.49 -26.05 56.27
CA GLU A 375 -25.88 -25.12 55.31
C GLU A 375 -24.91 -25.84 54.34
N LEU A 376 -24.11 -26.78 54.85
CA LEU A 376 -23.26 -27.64 54.02
C LEU A 376 -24.07 -28.56 53.09
N ASN A 377 -25.19 -29.10 53.58
CA ASN A 377 -26.12 -29.87 52.75
C ASN A 377 -26.71 -29.00 51.64
N ARG A 378 -27.06 -27.74 51.91
CA ARG A 378 -27.56 -26.82 50.89
C ARG A 378 -26.54 -26.56 49.78
N VAL A 379 -25.26 -26.46 50.13
CA VAL A 379 -24.14 -26.27 49.17
C VAL A 379 -23.89 -27.54 48.35
N LEU A 380 -23.95 -28.72 48.95
CA LEU A 380 -23.77 -30.00 48.25
C LEU A 380 -24.99 -30.36 47.38
N ASP A 381 -26.21 -30.12 47.88
CA ASP A 381 -27.47 -30.34 47.15
C ASP A 381 -27.64 -29.33 46.00
N ALA A 382 -26.98 -28.17 46.06
CA ALA A 382 -26.91 -27.22 44.95
C ALA A 382 -26.07 -27.72 43.75
N ASN A 383 -25.64 -28.99 43.74
CA ASN A 383 -24.90 -29.63 42.64
C ASN A 383 -23.64 -28.86 42.22
N ILE A 384 -23.01 -28.11 43.13
CA ILE A 384 -21.82 -27.30 42.83
C ILE A 384 -20.68 -28.19 42.34
N THR A 385 -20.52 -29.40 42.90
CA THR A 385 -19.56 -30.42 42.42
C THR A 385 -19.77 -30.76 40.95
N SER A 386 -21.02 -31.00 40.54
CA SER A 386 -21.34 -31.27 39.13
C SER A 386 -21.07 -30.06 38.24
N THR A 387 -21.40 -28.86 38.72
CA THR A 387 -21.22 -27.61 37.96
C THR A 387 -19.75 -27.26 37.73
N VAL A 388 -18.89 -27.45 38.74
CA VAL A 388 -17.45 -27.17 38.62
C VAL A 388 -16.77 -28.20 37.71
N ILE A 389 -17.10 -29.49 37.85
CA ILE A 389 -16.58 -30.56 36.97
C ILE A 389 -17.01 -30.31 35.51
N LYS A 390 -18.27 -29.93 35.28
CA LYS A 390 -18.76 -29.55 33.95
C LYS A 390 -18.03 -28.33 33.41
N GLY A 391 -17.71 -27.34 34.25
CA GLY A 391 -16.91 -26.18 33.88
C GLY A 391 -15.50 -26.55 33.44
N GLN A 392 -14.84 -27.48 34.15
CA GLN A 392 -13.51 -27.97 33.78
C GLN A 392 -13.53 -28.73 32.45
N GLN A 393 -14.53 -29.61 32.25
CA GLN A 393 -14.69 -30.33 30.98
C GLN A 393 -15.01 -29.38 29.82
N ALA A 394 -15.85 -28.37 30.03
CA ALA A 394 -16.13 -27.36 29.03
C ALA A 394 -14.88 -26.56 28.64
N PHE A 395 -14.04 -26.21 29.61
CA PHE A 395 -12.79 -25.51 29.35
C PHE A 395 -11.79 -26.36 28.55
N GLU A 396 -11.63 -27.63 28.91
CA GLU A 396 -10.75 -28.54 28.17
C GLU A 396 -11.29 -28.80 26.75
N SER A 397 -12.62 -28.90 26.59
CA SER A 397 -13.26 -28.97 25.28
C SER A 397 -12.95 -27.74 24.42
N ILE A 398 -12.99 -26.54 25.00
CA ILE A 398 -12.66 -25.29 24.30
C ILE A 398 -11.20 -25.30 23.83
N ARG A 399 -10.26 -25.78 24.66
CA ARG A 399 -8.85 -25.91 24.26
C ARG A 399 -8.66 -26.83 23.06
N VAL A 400 -9.27 -28.02 23.14
CA VAL A 400 -9.20 -29.01 22.06
C VAL A 400 -9.86 -28.45 20.79
N GLU A 401 -10.99 -27.77 20.91
CA GLU A 401 -11.71 -27.16 19.79
C GLU A 401 -10.91 -26.02 19.14
N ILE A 402 -10.28 -25.15 19.93
CA ILE A 402 -9.40 -24.08 19.42
C ILE A 402 -8.20 -24.68 18.69
N ASN A 403 -7.51 -25.65 19.30
CA ASN A 403 -6.34 -26.27 18.67
C ASN A 403 -6.70 -26.99 17.35
N ASN A 404 -7.85 -27.68 17.32
CA ASN A 404 -8.34 -28.35 16.11
C ASN A 404 -8.78 -27.35 15.03
N THR A 405 -9.46 -26.28 15.42
CA THR A 405 -9.89 -25.21 14.52
C THR A 405 -8.66 -24.51 13.90
N ILE A 406 -7.68 -24.12 14.71
CA ILE A 406 -6.42 -23.51 14.22
C ILE A 406 -5.69 -24.49 13.32
N SER A 407 -5.46 -25.72 13.76
CA SER A 407 -4.74 -26.75 12.99
C SER A 407 -5.44 -27.11 11.67
N SER A 408 -6.77 -26.98 11.58
CA SER A 408 -7.52 -27.26 10.35
C SER A 408 -7.51 -26.10 9.35
N HIS A 409 -7.47 -24.85 9.82
CA HIS A 409 -7.45 -23.67 8.96
C HIS A 409 -6.05 -23.21 8.57
N LEU A 410 -5.03 -23.48 9.38
CA LEU A 410 -3.64 -23.08 9.14
C LEU A 410 -3.08 -23.59 7.78
N PRO A 411 -3.36 -24.83 7.34
CA PRO A 411 -2.99 -25.28 6.00
C PRO A 411 -3.64 -24.46 4.87
N GLN A 412 -4.90 -24.03 5.03
CA GLN A 412 -5.61 -23.23 4.03
C GLN A 412 -5.01 -21.83 3.89
N VAL A 413 -4.62 -21.22 5.02
CA VAL A 413 -3.94 -19.91 5.04
C VAL A 413 -2.55 -20.03 4.39
N LYS A 414 -1.76 -21.05 4.77
CA LYS A 414 -0.45 -21.31 4.16
C LYS A 414 -0.55 -21.56 2.65
N ALA A 415 -1.53 -22.34 2.21
CA ALA A 415 -1.80 -22.59 0.79
C ALA A 415 -2.12 -21.29 0.05
N SER A 416 -2.95 -20.42 0.62
CA SER A 416 -3.29 -19.12 0.02
C SER A 416 -2.08 -18.20 -0.12
N ILE A 417 -1.17 -18.19 0.86
CA ILE A 417 0.10 -17.43 0.82
C ILE A 417 1.05 -18.01 -0.24
N GLU A 418 1.06 -19.33 -0.40
CA GLU A 418 1.85 -20.01 -1.43
C GLU A 418 1.32 -19.69 -2.84
N ASP A 419 0.01 -19.72 -3.03
CA ASP A 419 -0.65 -19.34 -4.27
C ASP A 419 -0.40 -17.87 -4.63
N ALA A 420 -0.48 -16.97 -3.65
CA ALA A 420 -0.12 -15.57 -3.83
C ALA A 420 1.34 -15.41 -4.25
N GLY A 421 2.26 -16.16 -3.63
CA GLY A 421 3.67 -16.18 -4.00
C GLY A 421 3.92 -16.70 -5.42
N ALA A 422 3.21 -17.75 -5.80
CA ALA A 422 3.27 -18.30 -7.16
C ALA A 422 2.69 -17.32 -8.19
N ALA A 423 1.64 -16.56 -7.84
CA ALA A 423 1.10 -15.51 -8.70
C ALA A 423 2.09 -14.34 -8.87
N ILE A 424 2.70 -13.88 -7.78
CA ILE A 424 3.74 -12.83 -7.79
C ILE A 424 4.95 -13.28 -8.62
N SER A 425 5.44 -14.49 -8.42
CA SER A 425 6.60 -15.04 -9.14
C SER A 425 6.33 -15.17 -10.64
N ARG A 426 5.11 -15.61 -11.02
CA ARG A 426 4.67 -15.65 -12.43
C ARG A 426 4.60 -14.24 -13.04
N GLY A 427 4.05 -13.27 -12.31
CA GLY A 427 4.01 -11.87 -12.73
C GLY A 427 5.41 -11.29 -12.91
N ALA A 428 6.30 -11.50 -11.95
CA ALA A 428 7.70 -11.10 -12.00
C ALA A 428 8.42 -11.69 -13.22
N SER A 429 8.28 -13.01 -13.44
CA SER A 429 8.87 -13.72 -14.58
C SER A 429 8.37 -13.17 -15.92
N ASN A 430 7.07 -12.86 -16.03
CA ASN A 430 6.51 -12.28 -17.25
C ASN A 430 7.11 -10.89 -17.53
N ILE A 431 7.18 -10.01 -16.51
CA ILE A 431 7.78 -8.68 -16.64
C ILE A 431 9.27 -8.78 -17.01
N THR A 432 10.02 -9.63 -16.31
CA THR A 432 11.43 -9.92 -16.60
C THR A 432 11.63 -10.37 -18.05
N LYS A 433 10.77 -11.26 -18.54
CA LYS A 433 10.83 -11.76 -19.91
C LYS A 433 10.56 -10.63 -20.92
N THR A 434 9.49 -9.86 -20.73
CA THR A 434 9.19 -8.71 -21.59
C THR A 434 10.33 -7.69 -21.60
N LEU A 435 10.93 -7.41 -20.45
CA LEU A 435 12.10 -6.53 -20.34
C LEU A 435 13.31 -7.09 -21.10
N GLN A 436 13.57 -8.40 -21.02
CA GLN A 436 14.63 -9.05 -21.80
C GLN A 436 14.36 -9.02 -23.29
N ASP A 437 13.12 -9.27 -23.72
CA ASP A 437 12.71 -9.21 -25.12
C ASP A 437 12.92 -7.79 -25.68
N ILE A 438 12.52 -6.75 -24.94
CA ILE A 438 12.79 -5.34 -25.29
C ILE A 438 14.30 -5.07 -25.38
N SER A 439 15.09 -5.57 -24.43
CA SER A 439 16.55 -5.39 -24.43
C SER A 439 17.21 -6.01 -25.67
N ASN A 440 16.78 -7.21 -26.04
CA ASN A 440 17.27 -7.92 -27.22
C ASN A 440 16.84 -7.21 -28.50
N GLU A 441 15.57 -6.84 -28.61
CA GLU A 441 15.05 -6.10 -29.75
C GLU A 441 15.75 -4.75 -29.92
N LEU A 442 15.97 -4.02 -28.82
CA LEU A 442 16.73 -2.78 -28.83
C LEU A 442 18.16 -2.99 -29.34
N HIS A 443 18.84 -4.06 -28.92
CA HIS A 443 20.19 -4.36 -29.37
C HIS A 443 20.23 -4.72 -30.87
N GLU A 444 19.37 -5.65 -31.30
CA GLU A 444 19.31 -6.12 -32.69
C GLU A 444 18.91 -5.00 -33.66
N ASN A 445 17.86 -4.24 -33.32
CA ASN A 445 17.33 -3.18 -34.17
C ASN A 445 18.17 -1.90 -34.13
N THR A 446 19.08 -1.72 -33.18
CA THR A 446 19.88 -0.49 -33.08
C THR A 446 21.32 -0.67 -33.53
N VAL A 447 21.96 -1.81 -33.28
CA VAL A 447 23.40 -1.99 -33.60
C VAL A 447 23.64 -1.95 -35.11
N GLN A 448 22.82 -2.64 -35.92
CA GLN A 448 23.03 -2.65 -37.37
C GLN A 448 22.78 -1.27 -38.02
N PRO A 449 21.68 -0.56 -37.73
CA PRO A 449 21.47 0.78 -38.26
C PRO A 449 22.51 1.78 -37.75
N LEU A 450 23.02 1.65 -36.52
CA LEU A 450 24.09 2.50 -36.02
C LEU A 450 25.40 2.31 -36.78
N ASN A 451 25.81 1.08 -37.04
CA ASN A 451 26.99 0.81 -37.86
C ASN A 451 26.80 1.36 -39.29
N ARG A 452 25.57 1.26 -39.82
CA ARG A 452 25.21 1.85 -41.11
C ARG A 452 25.32 3.38 -41.10
N LEU A 453 24.79 4.00 -40.06
CA LEU A 453 24.83 5.44 -39.87
C LEU A 453 26.27 5.93 -39.69
N GLU A 454 27.11 5.20 -38.96
CA GLU A 454 28.50 5.56 -38.73
C GLU A 454 29.31 5.60 -40.03
N TRP A 455 29.20 4.59 -40.90
CA TRP A 455 29.88 4.63 -42.19
C TRP A 455 29.34 5.77 -43.06
N TYR A 456 28.02 5.98 -43.06
CA TYR A 456 27.39 7.03 -43.86
C TYR A 456 27.83 8.42 -43.41
N LEU A 457 27.84 8.66 -42.10
CA LEU A 457 28.34 9.90 -41.53
C LEU A 457 29.82 10.09 -41.86
N LYS A 458 30.66 9.06 -41.73
CA LYS A 458 32.08 9.18 -42.04
C LYS A 458 32.35 9.56 -43.50
N GLU A 459 31.56 9.03 -44.42
CA GLU A 459 31.68 9.29 -45.85
C GLU A 459 31.11 10.67 -46.26
N PHE A 460 29.89 11.00 -45.82
CA PHE A 460 29.17 12.20 -46.29
C PHE A 460 29.37 13.45 -45.44
N THR A 461 29.76 13.32 -44.18
CA THR A 461 29.95 14.48 -43.28
C THR A 461 31.03 15.45 -43.78
N PRO A 462 32.20 15.01 -44.29
CA PRO A 462 33.20 15.93 -44.83
C PRO A 462 32.63 16.80 -45.96
N PHE A 463 31.90 16.22 -46.91
CA PHE A 463 31.29 16.96 -48.01
C PHE A 463 30.30 18.02 -47.51
N ARG A 464 29.42 17.64 -46.58
CA ARG A 464 28.46 18.58 -45.95
C ARG A 464 29.19 19.74 -45.27
N TYR A 465 30.25 19.44 -44.52
CA TYR A 465 31.04 20.45 -43.81
C TYR A 465 31.69 21.45 -44.78
N TYR A 466 32.31 20.97 -45.86
CA TYR A 466 32.94 21.85 -46.85
C TYR A 466 31.91 22.68 -47.64
N ILE A 467 30.74 22.12 -47.96
CA ILE A 467 29.66 22.88 -48.60
C ILE A 467 29.17 24.00 -47.66
N GLY A 468 28.95 23.70 -46.38
CA GLY A 468 28.55 24.70 -45.38
C GLY A 468 29.62 25.77 -45.14
N LEU A 469 30.89 25.36 -45.13
CA LEU A 469 32.03 26.27 -45.04
C LEU A 469 32.12 27.18 -46.28
N GLY A 470 31.96 26.62 -47.48
CA GLY A 470 31.95 27.36 -48.73
C GLY A 470 30.81 28.38 -48.81
N ALA A 471 29.59 27.98 -48.43
CA ALA A 471 28.46 28.90 -48.35
C ALA A 471 28.70 30.04 -47.35
N SER A 472 29.24 29.73 -46.17
CA SER A 472 29.58 30.73 -45.15
C SER A 472 30.70 31.68 -45.62
N ALA A 473 31.68 31.16 -46.36
CA ALA A 473 32.76 31.96 -46.96
C ALA A 473 32.26 32.91 -48.06
N ILE A 474 31.31 32.48 -48.89
CA ILE A 474 30.66 33.34 -49.90
C ILE A 474 29.89 34.47 -49.20
N LEU A 475 29.13 34.17 -48.15
CA LEU A 475 28.41 35.19 -47.37
C LEU A 475 29.38 36.18 -46.70
N LEU A 476 30.52 35.69 -46.22
CA LEU A 476 31.58 36.54 -45.67
C LEU A 476 32.19 37.45 -46.74
N LEU A 477 32.44 36.93 -47.95
CA LEU A 477 32.94 37.72 -49.07
C LEU A 477 31.95 38.85 -49.45
N VAL A 478 30.66 38.54 -49.55
CA VAL A 478 29.61 39.52 -49.82
C VAL A 478 29.58 40.58 -48.71
N THR A 479 29.63 40.16 -47.45
CA THR A 479 29.65 41.07 -46.30
C THR A 479 30.90 41.95 -46.29
N LEU A 480 32.05 41.43 -46.71
CA LEU A 480 33.29 42.18 -46.87
C LEU A 480 33.17 43.24 -47.96
N PHE A 481 32.58 42.92 -49.12
CA PHE A 481 32.33 43.90 -50.17
C PHE A 481 31.35 44.99 -49.72
N VAL A 482 30.32 44.63 -48.95
CA VAL A 482 29.40 45.61 -48.34
C VAL A 482 30.15 46.52 -47.36
N ALA A 483 31.03 45.98 -46.53
CA ALA A 483 31.85 46.76 -45.59
C ALA A 483 32.84 47.69 -46.30
N LEU A 484 33.56 47.20 -47.31
CA LEU A 484 34.46 48.00 -48.14
C LEU A 484 33.68 49.07 -48.93
N GLY A 485 32.51 48.72 -49.45
CA GLY A 485 31.58 49.63 -50.11
C GLY A 485 31.14 50.78 -49.20
N LEU A 486 30.85 50.46 -47.94
CA LEU A 486 30.50 51.46 -46.92
C LEU A 486 31.69 52.35 -46.55
N ILE A 487 32.87 51.78 -46.29
CA ILE A 487 34.08 52.54 -45.95
C ILE A 487 34.48 53.48 -47.09
N CYS A 488 34.53 52.98 -48.33
CA CYS A 488 34.82 53.78 -49.52
C CYS A 488 33.71 54.79 -49.85
N GLY A 489 32.46 54.51 -49.46
CA GLY A 489 31.32 55.42 -49.64
C GLY A 489 31.32 56.61 -48.67
N ILE A 490 31.66 56.37 -47.40
CA ILE A 490 31.72 57.39 -46.33
C ILE A 490 33.03 58.17 -46.37
N CYS A 491 34.17 57.47 -46.43
CA CYS A 491 35.51 58.06 -46.33
C CYS A 491 36.14 58.41 -47.70
N GLY A 492 35.65 57.82 -48.79
CA GLY A 492 36.28 57.97 -50.11
C GLY A 492 36.07 59.36 -50.71
N LYS A 493 37.08 59.82 -51.46
CA LYS A 493 37.01 61.07 -52.23
C LYS A 493 36.13 60.89 -53.48
N ARG A 494 35.65 61.99 -54.07
CA ARG A 494 34.93 61.94 -55.36
C ARG A 494 35.91 61.46 -56.45
N PRO A 495 35.50 60.58 -57.37
CA PRO A 495 36.36 60.18 -58.48
C PRO A 495 36.63 61.38 -59.39
N ASP A 496 37.87 61.86 -59.40
CA ASP A 496 38.38 62.92 -60.27
C ASP A 496 39.14 62.27 -61.44
N ALA A 497 39.07 62.84 -62.65
CA ALA A 497 39.66 62.24 -63.87
C ALA A 497 41.20 62.09 -63.87
N TYR A 498 41.88 62.60 -62.82
CA TYR A 498 43.33 62.72 -62.72
C TYR A 498 43.96 62.03 -61.49
N SER A 499 43.19 61.35 -60.63
CA SER A 499 43.71 60.75 -59.39
C SER A 499 43.16 59.32 -59.19
N ASP A 500 44.06 58.33 -59.28
CA ASP A 500 43.81 56.91 -59.00
C ASP A 500 43.95 56.61 -57.49
N ASP A 501 43.12 57.27 -56.67
CA ASP A 501 43.01 56.87 -55.27
C ASP A 501 42.24 55.54 -55.18
N CYS A 502 42.86 54.52 -54.55
CA CYS A 502 42.23 53.21 -54.30
C CYS A 502 40.90 53.31 -53.54
N CYS A 503 40.72 54.35 -52.72
CA CYS A 503 39.52 54.60 -51.91
C CYS A 503 38.74 55.81 -52.45
N ASN A 504 37.90 55.59 -53.45
CA ASN A 504 37.01 56.61 -54.00
C ASN A 504 35.54 56.17 -53.99
N LYS A 505 34.62 57.14 -54.04
CA LYS A 505 33.16 56.86 -54.02
C LYS A 505 32.69 56.00 -55.20
N GLY A 506 33.40 56.04 -56.32
CA GLY A 506 33.16 55.17 -57.47
C GLY A 506 33.49 53.71 -57.16
N ALA A 507 34.62 53.45 -56.51
CA ALA A 507 35.02 52.13 -56.03
C ALA A 507 34.02 51.59 -55.00
N GLY A 508 33.55 52.42 -54.06
CA GLY A 508 32.51 52.04 -53.11
C GLY A 508 31.20 51.60 -53.79
N SER A 509 30.76 52.33 -54.82
CA SER A 509 29.57 51.94 -55.60
C SER A 509 29.76 50.65 -56.40
N ARG A 510 31.00 50.36 -56.84
CA ARG A 510 31.32 49.11 -57.55
C ARG A 510 31.28 47.91 -56.60
N PHE A 511 31.83 48.03 -55.39
CA PHE A 511 31.78 46.98 -54.37
C PHE A 511 30.36 46.66 -53.89
N LEU A 512 29.44 47.63 -53.90
CA LEU A 512 28.03 47.39 -53.54
C LEU A 512 27.20 46.79 -54.67
N MET A 513 27.69 46.80 -55.91
CA MET A 513 27.00 46.22 -57.07
C MET A 513 27.45 44.79 -57.39
N THR A 514 28.67 44.42 -56.99
CA THR A 514 29.20 43.04 -57.02
C THR A 514 28.64 42.23 -55.88
#